data_AF-S7RQX5-F1
#
_entry.id   AF-S7RQX5-F1
#
_cell.length_a   1.000
_cell.length_b   1.000
_cell.length_c   1.000
_cell.angle_alpha   90.00
_cell.angle_beta   90.00
_cell.angle_gamma   90.00
#
_symmetry.space_group_name_H-M   'P 1'
#
loop_
_entity.id
_entity.type
_entity.pdbx_description
1 polymer ?
#
loop_
_entity_poly.entity_id
_entity_poly.type
_entity_poly.pdbx_seq_one_letter_code
_entity_poly.pdbx_strand_id
1 'polypeptide(L)'
;FSNNCIYTHKILQVNYTLYDIHWCQDSMNPWSLANAMTLAQDADSLSSDSGRHPFLYAQILGIFHADIVHNVPTSSTQMTQMEFIWVSWYQLVNRSKGGFAAGHLHRVELVPKSDLKAFGFLDPDEVIRSVHLIPHLHMG
;
A
#
# COMPACT_ATOMS: atom_id res chain seq x y z
N PHE A 1 -12.31 -21.21 -1.78
CA PHE A 1 -12.59 -20.50 -3.04
C PHE A 1 -13.83 -21.10 -3.66
N SER A 2 -14.86 -20.30 -3.91
CA SER A 2 -15.95 -20.70 -4.81
C SER A 2 -15.41 -20.66 -6.24
N ASN A 3 -15.64 -21.72 -7.02
CA ASN A 3 -15.19 -21.85 -8.42
C ASN A 3 -13.68 -21.70 -8.71
N ASN A 4 -12.80 -21.63 -7.70
CA ASN A 4 -11.35 -21.41 -7.86
C ASN A 4 -11.00 -20.21 -8.75
N CYS A 5 -11.81 -19.15 -8.70
CA CYS A 5 -11.59 -17.92 -9.48
C CYS A 5 -11.02 -16.79 -8.62
N ILE A 6 -10.14 -16.00 -9.22
CA ILE A 6 -9.69 -14.70 -8.72
C ILE A 6 -10.10 -13.68 -9.78
N TYR A 7 -10.75 -12.61 -9.35
CA TYR A 7 -11.22 -11.54 -10.22
C TYR A 7 -10.32 -10.32 -10.08
N THR A 8 -10.13 -9.57 -11.17
CA THR A 8 -9.26 -8.39 -11.20
C THR A 8 -10.10 -7.12 -11.35
N HIS A 9 -9.77 -6.09 -10.58
CA HIS A 9 -10.38 -4.76 -10.69
C HIS A 9 -9.44 -3.73 -11.32
N LYS A 10 -10.04 -2.74 -11.96
CA LYS A 10 -9.32 -1.65 -12.62
C LYS A 10 -8.97 -0.50 -11.69
N ILE A 11 -9.84 -0.20 -10.73
CA ILE A 11 -9.75 1.02 -9.90
C ILE A 11 -9.99 0.62 -8.45
N LEU A 12 -9.13 1.09 -7.56
CA LEU A 12 -9.32 1.11 -6.12
C LEU A 12 -9.76 2.51 -5.73
N GLN A 13 -10.81 2.62 -4.92
CA GLN A 13 -11.32 3.90 -4.43
C GLN A 13 -11.22 3.95 -2.90
N VAL A 14 -10.51 4.93 -2.37
CA VAL A 14 -10.32 5.10 -0.93
C VAL A 14 -10.81 6.48 -0.53
N ASN A 15 -11.69 6.52 0.47
CA ASN A 15 -12.18 7.77 1.04
C ASN A 15 -11.25 8.23 2.16
N TYR A 16 -10.93 9.51 2.20
CA TYR A 16 -10.13 10.12 3.26
C TYR A 16 -10.71 11.47 3.64
N THR A 17 -10.42 11.88 4.88
CA THR A 17 -10.88 13.16 5.41
C THR A 17 -9.76 14.17 5.34
N LEU A 18 -10.02 15.32 4.73
CA LEU A 18 -9.14 16.48 4.75
C LEU A 18 -9.19 17.19 6.10
N TYR A 19 -8.21 18.07 6.35
CA TYR A 19 -8.10 18.82 7.60
C TYR A 19 -9.34 19.68 7.90
N ASP A 20 -10.05 20.15 6.86
CA ASP A 20 -11.30 20.91 6.96
C ASP A 20 -12.55 20.03 7.19
N ILE A 21 -12.37 18.74 7.48
CA ILE A 21 -13.45 17.74 7.68
C ILE A 21 -14.19 17.42 6.38
N HIS A 22 -13.64 17.80 5.22
CA HIS A 22 -14.22 17.42 3.93
C HIS A 22 -13.83 15.99 3.57
N TRP A 23 -14.81 15.22 3.08
CA TRP A 23 -14.57 13.89 2.53
C TRP A 23 -14.11 14.01 1.08
N CYS A 24 -12.94 13.45 0.80
CA CYS A 24 -12.40 13.29 -0.54
C CYS A 24 -12.20 11.81 -0.85
N GLN A 25 -12.09 11.51 -2.14
CA GLN A 25 -11.91 10.15 -2.62
C GLN A 25 -10.72 10.11 -3.57
N ASP A 26 -9.75 9.24 -3.27
CA ASP A 26 -8.64 8.95 -4.15
C ASP A 26 -9.02 7.75 -5.04
N SER A 27 -8.81 7.88 -6.34
CA SER A 27 -8.99 6.79 -7.32
C SER A 27 -7.62 6.32 -7.82
N MET A 28 -7.26 5.09 -7.47
CA MET A 28 -5.98 4.47 -7.79
C MET A 28 -6.17 3.44 -8.90
N ASN A 29 -5.52 3.66 -10.04
CA ASN A 29 -5.49 2.73 -11.16
C ASN A 29 -4.07 2.14 -11.28
N PRO A 30 -3.88 0.82 -11.17
CA PRO A 30 -2.57 0.18 -11.30
C PRO A 30 -1.89 0.52 -12.64
N TRP A 31 -2.66 0.71 -13.72
CA TRP A 31 -2.11 1.06 -15.04
C TRP A 31 -1.48 2.45 -15.12
N SER A 32 -1.79 3.36 -14.18
CA SER A 32 -1.23 4.71 -14.16
C SER A 32 -0.13 4.89 -13.11
N LEU A 33 0.55 3.82 -12.69
CA LEU A 33 1.58 3.83 -11.63
C LEU A 33 1.05 4.40 -10.30
N ALA A 34 -0.09 3.87 -9.85
CA ALA A 34 -0.66 4.25 -8.57
C ALA A 34 0.21 3.79 -7.40
N ASN A 35 0.49 4.70 -6.47
CA ASN A 35 1.16 4.39 -5.21
C ASN A 35 0.20 4.63 -4.05
N ALA A 36 0.31 3.78 -3.04
CA ALA A 36 -0.47 3.81 -1.81
C ALA A 36 0.42 4.14 -0.62
N MET A 37 -0.16 4.80 0.37
CA MET A 37 0.39 5.00 1.71
C MET A 37 -0.35 4.11 2.70
N THR A 38 0.39 3.43 3.56
CA THR A 38 -0.16 2.63 4.67
C THR A 38 0.51 3.04 5.98
N LEU A 39 -0.07 2.64 7.11
CA LEU A 39 0.58 2.84 8.41
C LEU A 39 1.70 1.81 8.58
N ALA A 40 2.88 2.26 9.03
CA ALA A 40 3.95 1.37 9.43
C ALA A 40 3.55 0.68 10.74
N GLN A 41 3.44 -0.65 10.72
CA GLN A 41 3.31 -1.40 11.98
C GLN A 41 4.64 -1.42 12.71
N ASP A 42 4.59 -1.53 14.03
CA ASP A 42 5.76 -1.45 14.90
C ASP A 42 6.88 -2.48 14.57
N ALA A 43 6.53 -3.58 13.90
CA ALA A 43 7.45 -4.64 13.45
C ALA A 43 7.96 -4.46 12.00
N ASP A 44 7.29 -3.62 11.20
CA ASP A 44 7.51 -3.49 9.75
C ASP A 44 8.38 -2.28 9.38
N SER A 45 9.00 -1.64 10.37
CA SER A 45 10.04 -0.64 10.14
C SER A 45 11.24 -1.29 9.45
N LEU A 46 11.17 -1.39 8.11
CA LEU A 46 12.27 -1.69 7.20
C LEU A 46 13.41 -0.66 7.29
N SER A 47 13.22 0.40 8.07
CA SER A 47 14.22 1.42 8.40
C SER A 47 14.69 1.23 9.84
N SER A 48 15.76 0.46 9.99
CA SER A 48 16.55 0.44 11.22
C SER A 48 17.16 1.83 11.43
N ASP A 49 16.73 2.49 12.50
CA ASP A 49 17.40 3.60 13.16
C ASP A 49 17.43 4.96 12.43
N SER A 50 16.35 5.73 12.58
CA SER A 50 16.30 7.21 12.58
C SER A 50 14.85 7.67 12.72
N GLY A 51 14.40 8.05 13.93
CA GLY A 51 13.13 8.76 14.14
C GLY A 51 11.92 8.19 13.40
N ARG A 52 11.31 7.13 13.98
CA ARG A 52 10.13 6.36 13.50
C ARG A 52 9.25 7.08 12.46
N HIS A 53 9.53 6.87 11.17
CA HIS A 53 8.65 7.34 10.10
C HIS A 53 7.36 6.49 10.13
N PRO A 54 6.16 7.09 10.30
CA PRO A 54 4.95 6.34 10.64
C PRO A 54 4.25 5.70 9.44
N PHE A 55 4.77 5.90 8.22
CA PHE A 55 4.12 5.45 6.99
C PHE A 55 4.99 4.46 6.21
N LEU A 56 4.35 3.57 5.47
CA LEU A 56 4.96 2.79 4.41
C LEU A 56 4.36 3.21 3.08
N TYR A 57 5.12 2.97 2.02
CA TYR A 57 4.70 3.29 0.66
C TYR A 57 4.80 2.04 -0.19
N ALA A 58 3.83 1.85 -1.08
CA ALA A 58 3.82 0.72 -1.99
C ALA A 58 3.28 1.11 -3.36
N GLN A 59 3.85 0.54 -4.41
CA GLN A 59 3.33 0.64 -5.77
C GLN A 59 2.28 -0.45 -5.96
N ILE A 60 1.07 -0.08 -6.40
CA ILE A 60 0.01 -1.04 -6.67
C ILE A 60 0.28 -1.71 -8.02
N LEU A 61 0.37 -3.04 -8.02
CA LEU A 61 0.56 -3.86 -9.22
C LEU A 61 -0.76 -4.46 -9.72
N GLY A 62 -1.67 -4.79 -8.81
CA GLY A 62 -2.97 -5.34 -9.15
C GLY A 62 -3.95 -5.28 -7.99
N ILE A 63 -5.24 -5.22 -8.32
CA ILE A 63 -6.34 -5.19 -7.35
C ILE A 63 -7.22 -6.40 -7.64
N PHE A 64 -7.51 -7.19 -6.62
CA PHE A 64 -8.19 -8.46 -6.79
C PHE A 64 -9.29 -8.66 -5.75
N HIS A 65 -10.25 -9.50 -6.09
CA HIS A 65 -11.12 -10.15 -5.11
C HIS A 65 -11.26 -11.63 -5.39
N ALA A 66 -11.60 -12.38 -4.35
CA ALA A 66 -11.96 -13.78 -4.46
C ALA A 66 -13.16 -14.09 -3.58
N ASP A 67 -14.02 -14.98 -4.07
CA ASP A 67 -15.14 -15.48 -3.30
C ASP A 67 -14.69 -16.65 -2.42
N ILE A 68 -14.75 -16.45 -1.11
CA ILE A 68 -14.28 -17.41 -0.12
C ILE A 68 -15.49 -17.99 0.60
N VAL A 69 -15.46 -19.31 0.77
CA VAL A 69 -16.46 -20.04 1.54
C VAL A 69 -15.79 -20.47 2.84
N HIS A 70 -16.30 -19.97 3.96
CA HIS A 70 -15.82 -20.36 5.28
C HIS A 70 -16.44 -21.70 5.66
N ASN A 71 -15.68 -22.79 5.54
CA ASN A 71 -16.09 -24.11 5.99
C ASN A 71 -15.88 -24.23 7.51
N VAL A 72 -16.75 -23.56 8.28
CA VAL A 72 -16.80 -23.74 9.73
C VAL A 72 -17.89 -24.77 10.05
N PRO A 73 -17.57 -25.88 10.76
CA PRO A 73 -18.49 -26.99 10.97
C PRO A 73 -19.79 -26.68 11.73
N THR A 74 -19.96 -25.45 12.24
CA THR A 74 -21.09 -25.03 13.09
C THR A 74 -21.91 -23.87 12.52
N SER A 75 -21.54 -23.30 11.37
CA SER A 75 -22.25 -22.15 10.78
C SER A 75 -22.70 -22.45 9.35
N SER A 76 -23.76 -21.75 8.90
CA SER A 76 -24.20 -21.77 7.51
C SER A 76 -23.02 -21.39 6.60
N THR A 77 -22.92 -22.06 5.46
CA THR A 77 -21.94 -21.81 4.41
C THR A 77 -22.19 -20.41 3.81
N GLN A 78 -21.63 -19.37 4.44
CA GLN A 78 -21.74 -18.01 3.94
C GLN A 78 -20.55 -17.72 3.00
N MET A 79 -20.87 -17.35 1.77
CA MET A 79 -19.91 -16.86 0.79
C MET A 79 -19.55 -15.42 1.16
N THR A 80 -18.26 -15.17 1.34
CA THR A 80 -17.70 -13.85 1.68
C THR A 80 -16.75 -13.44 0.57
N GLN A 81 -16.94 -12.24 0.04
CA GLN A 81 -16.01 -11.64 -0.92
C GLN A 81 -14.83 -11.07 -0.14
N MET A 82 -13.62 -11.51 -0.46
CA MET A 82 -12.39 -10.97 0.13
C MET A 82 -11.64 -10.18 -0.93
N GLU A 83 -11.36 -8.91 -0.63
CA GLU A 83 -10.59 -8.01 -1.48
C GLU A 83 -9.14 -7.96 -1.00
N PHE A 84 -8.19 -7.91 -1.93
CA PHE A 84 -6.77 -7.79 -1.61
C PHE A 84 -6.00 -7.15 -2.77
N ILE A 85 -4.95 -6.42 -2.42
CA ILE A 85 -4.13 -5.66 -3.37
C ILE A 85 -2.75 -6.30 -3.42
N TRP A 86 -2.23 -6.52 -4.62
CA TRP A 86 -0.84 -6.92 -4.83
C TRP A 86 0.04 -5.69 -5.04
N VAL A 87 1.09 -5.56 -4.24
CA VAL A 87 1.93 -4.36 -4.21
C VAL A 87 3.43 -4.68 -4.31
N SER A 88 4.21 -3.71 -4.76
CA SER A 88 5.67 -3.67 -4.61
C SER A 88 6.06 -2.59 -3.60
N TRP A 89 6.84 -2.95 -2.60
CA TRP A 89 7.16 -2.06 -1.49
C TRP A 89 8.28 -1.07 -1.82
N TYR A 90 8.18 0.11 -1.23
CA TYR A 90 9.26 1.08 -1.15
C TYR A 90 9.93 1.02 0.23
N GLN A 91 11.24 1.30 0.27
CA GLN A 91 12.01 1.49 1.50
C GLN A 91 12.53 2.91 1.60
N LEU A 92 12.71 3.39 2.83
CA LEU A 92 13.30 4.70 3.09
C LEU A 92 14.81 4.68 2.83
N VAL A 93 15.30 5.69 2.11
CA VAL A 93 16.74 5.85 1.87
C VAL A 93 17.36 6.50 3.10
N ASN A 94 18.02 5.69 3.93
CA ASN A 94 18.60 6.06 5.24
C ASN A 94 19.79 7.05 5.18
N ARG A 95 20.04 7.70 4.04
CA ARG A 95 21.18 8.62 3.83
C ARG A 95 20.82 10.10 4.04
N SER A 96 19.56 10.43 4.20
CA SER A 96 19.09 11.81 4.34
C SER A 96 18.08 11.88 5.47
N LYS A 97 18.34 12.73 6.48
CA LYS A 97 17.34 13.12 7.46
C LYS A 97 16.19 13.81 6.70
N GLY A 98 15.14 13.06 6.39
CA GLY A 98 13.90 13.63 5.86
C GLY A 98 13.05 14.16 7.02
N GLY A 99 12.10 15.03 6.71
CA GLY A 99 11.13 15.55 7.65
C GLY A 99 11.22 17.05 7.83
N PHE A 100 10.24 17.58 8.55
CA PHE A 100 10.03 19.02 8.72
C PHE A 100 11.26 19.74 9.28
N ALA A 101 11.91 19.16 10.29
CA ALA A 101 13.11 19.72 10.91
C ALA A 101 14.31 19.82 9.95
N ALA A 102 14.38 18.93 8.96
CA ALA A 102 15.43 18.94 7.96
C ALA A 102 15.07 19.76 6.71
N GLY A 103 13.81 20.22 6.58
CA GLY A 103 13.34 20.95 5.39
C GLY A 103 13.35 20.12 4.11
N HIS A 104 13.43 18.79 4.21
CA HIS A 104 13.53 17.88 3.07
C HIS A 104 12.44 16.79 3.11
N LEU A 105 11.90 16.44 1.95
CA LEU A 105 11.00 15.30 1.82
C LEU A 105 11.73 13.99 2.12
N HIS A 106 11.02 13.02 2.70
CA HIS A 106 11.54 11.67 2.83
C HIS A 106 11.79 11.09 1.44
N ARG A 107 12.95 10.44 1.27
CA ARG A 107 13.32 9.77 0.04
C ARG A 107 13.03 8.29 0.18
N VAL A 108 12.42 7.73 -0.85
CA VAL A 108 12.09 6.31 -0.93
C VAL A 108 12.64 5.73 -2.22
N GLU A 109 12.96 4.44 -2.19
CA GLU A 109 13.36 3.66 -3.35
C GLU A 109 12.60 2.33 -3.37
N LEU A 110 12.39 1.77 -4.56
CA LEU A 110 11.78 0.45 -4.66
C LEU A 110 12.70 -0.59 -4.03
N VAL A 111 12.11 -1.47 -3.23
CA VAL A 111 12.84 -2.62 -2.69
C VAL A 111 13.29 -3.50 -3.89
N PRO A 112 14.56 -3.96 -3.93
CA PRO A 112 15.06 -4.77 -5.03
C PRO A 112 14.23 -6.03 -5.23
N LYS A 113 13.88 -6.36 -6.48
CA LYS A 113 13.05 -7.55 -6.81
C LYS A 113 13.63 -8.89 -6.34
N SER A 114 14.93 -8.94 -6.06
CA SER A 114 15.62 -10.10 -5.50
C SER A 114 15.33 -10.32 -4.01
N ASP A 115 14.84 -9.29 -3.32
CA ASP A 115 14.45 -9.38 -1.92
C ASP A 115 13.08 -10.05 -1.80
N LEU A 116 12.95 -10.97 -0.84
CA LEU A 116 11.69 -11.65 -0.53
C LEU A 116 10.62 -10.69 -0.02
N LYS A 117 11.02 -9.51 0.49
CA LYS A 117 10.12 -8.47 1.00
C LYS A 117 9.72 -7.45 -0.07
N ALA A 118 10.15 -7.60 -1.32
CA ALA A 118 9.90 -6.62 -2.38
C ALA A 118 8.43 -6.54 -2.80
N PHE A 119 7.69 -7.64 -2.62
CA PHE A 119 6.28 -7.75 -2.99
C PHE A 119 5.47 -8.22 -1.79
N GLY A 120 4.20 -7.82 -1.75
CA GLY A 120 3.29 -8.26 -0.69
C GLY A 120 1.83 -8.14 -1.12
N PHE A 121 0.97 -8.66 -0.27
CA PHE A 121 -0.46 -8.41 -0.34
C PHE A 121 -0.85 -7.41 0.75
N LEU A 122 -1.82 -6.56 0.43
CA LEU A 122 -2.33 -5.53 1.32
C LEU A 122 -3.86 -5.61 1.35
N ASP A 123 -4.43 -5.42 2.54
CA ASP A 123 -5.86 -5.21 2.69
C ASP A 123 -6.21 -3.79 2.18
N PRO A 124 -7.23 -3.62 1.31
CA PRO A 124 -7.70 -2.29 0.92
C PRO A 124 -7.96 -1.32 2.08
N ASP A 125 -8.39 -1.82 3.24
CA ASP A 125 -8.67 -1.01 4.42
C ASP A 125 -7.40 -0.50 5.12
N GLU A 126 -6.23 -1.07 4.83
CA GLU A 126 -4.94 -0.58 5.33
C GLU A 126 -4.40 0.59 4.50
N VAL A 127 -5.00 0.87 3.34
CA VAL A 127 -4.63 2.01 2.49
C VAL A 127 -5.20 3.30 3.07
N ILE A 128 -4.32 4.20 3.49
CA ILE A 128 -4.72 5.52 4.01
C ILE A 128 -5.11 6.43 2.86
N ARG A 129 -4.25 6.53 1.84
CA ARG A 129 -4.45 7.40 0.68
C ARG A 129 -3.54 7.05 -0.50
N SER A 130 -3.81 7.68 -1.64
CA SER A 130 -2.89 7.66 -2.78
C SER A 130 -1.73 8.64 -2.60
N VAL A 131 -0.56 8.29 -3.12
CA VAL A 131 0.65 9.11 -3.04
C VAL A 131 1.21 9.42 -4.42
N HIS A 132 1.56 10.69 -4.61
CA HIS A 132 2.36 11.12 -5.73
C HIS A 132 3.84 11.15 -5.34
N LEU A 133 4.61 10.17 -5.82
CA LEU A 133 6.05 10.14 -5.62
C LEU A 133 6.74 11.00 -6.69
N ILE A 134 7.51 11.98 -6.25
CA ILE A 134 8.27 12.88 -7.13
C ILE A 134 9.58 12.19 -7.50
N PRO A 135 9.89 11.99 -8.79
CA PRO A 135 11.16 11.41 -9.21
C PRO A 135 12.33 12.28 -8.75
N HIS A 136 13.33 11.65 -8.12
CA HIS A 136 14.60 12.31 -7.85
C HIS A 136 15.50 12.14 -9.09
N LEU A 137 15.53 13.19 -9.91
CA LEU A 137 16.42 13.26 -11.06
C LEU A 137 17.78 13.76 -10.59
N HIS A 138 18.80 12.89 -10.61
CA HIS A 138 20.19 13.35 -10.50
C HIS A 138 20.64 13.86 -11.86
N MET A 139 21.09 15.11 -11.96
CA MET A 139 21.82 15.60 -13.12
C MET A 139 23.31 15.27 -12.92
N GLY A 140 23.78 14.16 -13.50
CA GLY A 140 25.20 13.86 -13.68
C GLY A 140 25.92 13.27 -12.47
#